data_AF-A0AA96XLL8-F1
#
_entry.id   AF-A0AA96XLL8-F1
#
_cell.length_a   1.000
_cell.length_b   1.000
_cell.length_c   1.000
_cell.angle_alpha   90.00
_cell.angle_beta   90.00
_cell.angle_gamma   90.00
#
_symmetry.space_group_name_H-M   'P 1'
#
loop_
_entity.id
_entity.type
_entity.pdbx_description
1 polymer ?
#
loop_
_entity_poly.entity_id
_entity_poly.type
_entity_poly.pdbx_seq_one_letter_code
_entity_poly.pdbx_strand_id
1 'polypeptide(L)'
;MAACAGLQPREWLTSAGEALEAFTRHHAPSQAELFLAAERRLSFEYDAGTGRSIVNQGETLDAMARVSWDARQGMLTAPVGEAGALPLLLERTARQATSGRASPLPALPAQSDSPSVSSPPPLQPERAARRMKHFIETAVPPGSVVQAALLTQVSTWRALVRANGARRARTEWREELFVRCETPRGAVVDAVAFPETAADDTVIVPLRHRLAEAVDALTGPAESLDRDLPWCCGRPWPRLSRRGSSGCYGATWPPPRPRWPGPWGARCSPRS
;
A
#
# COMPACT_ATOMS: atom_id res chain seq x y z
N MET A 1 -12.83 12.85 -15.99
CA MET A 1 -12.05 12.86 -14.74
C MET A 1 -13.00 12.47 -13.61
N ALA A 2 -12.97 11.21 -13.17
CA ALA A 2 -13.79 10.79 -12.03
C ALA A 2 -13.08 11.23 -10.76
N ALA A 3 -13.64 12.22 -10.06
CA ALA A 3 -13.20 12.56 -8.71
C ALA A 3 -13.48 11.36 -7.79
N CYS A 4 -12.43 10.72 -7.29
CA CYS A 4 -12.58 9.67 -6.28
C CYS A 4 -13.15 10.28 -4.98
N ALA A 5 -13.95 9.48 -4.27
CA ALA A 5 -14.90 9.85 -3.22
C ALA A 5 -14.37 10.77 -2.10
N GLY A 6 -14.47 12.07 -2.31
CA GLY A 6 -15.54 12.88 -1.71
C GLY A 6 -15.69 13.05 -0.19
N LEU A 7 -14.85 12.48 0.68
CA LEU A 7 -14.95 12.77 2.13
C LEU A 7 -13.69 13.46 2.66
N GLN A 8 -13.88 14.66 3.20
CA GLN A 8 -12.80 15.42 3.82
C GLN A 8 -12.45 14.77 5.16
N PRO A 9 -11.18 14.42 5.43
CA PRO A 9 -10.75 13.80 6.68
C PRO A 9 -11.18 14.53 7.96
N ARG A 10 -11.34 15.86 7.88
CA ARG A 10 -11.87 16.69 8.97
C ARG A 10 -13.34 16.39 9.27
N GLU A 11 -14.17 16.30 8.23
CA GLU A 11 -15.59 15.97 8.39
C GLU A 11 -15.75 14.57 8.97
N TRP A 12 -14.95 13.61 8.49
CA TRP A 12 -15.02 12.24 8.97
C TRP A 12 -14.60 12.10 10.44
N LEU A 13 -13.59 12.86 10.88
CA LEU A 13 -13.21 12.96 12.29
C LEU A 13 -14.31 13.57 13.15
N THR A 14 -14.97 14.63 12.66
CA THR A 14 -16.07 15.28 13.38
C THR A 14 -17.24 14.31 13.53
N SER A 15 -17.70 13.69 12.44
CA SER A 15 -18.81 12.73 12.47
C SER A 15 -18.49 11.49 13.33
N ALA A 16 -17.25 11.02 13.34
CA ALA A 16 -16.84 9.93 14.24
C ALA A 16 -16.92 10.34 15.72
N GLY A 17 -16.55 11.58 16.05
CA GLY A 17 -16.71 12.14 17.39
C GLY A 17 -18.17 12.19 17.81
N GLU A 18 -19.04 12.76 16.96
CA GLU A 18 -20.48 12.88 17.20
C GLU A 18 -21.15 11.50 17.34
N ALA A 19 -20.80 10.55 16.47
CA ALA A 19 -21.32 9.18 16.52
C ALA A 19 -20.93 8.46 17.82
N LEU A 20 -19.67 8.58 18.26
CA LEU A 20 -19.21 8.01 19.52
C LEU A 20 -19.87 8.66 20.73
N GLU A 21 -20.04 9.98 20.72
CA GLU A 21 -20.69 10.71 21.80
C GLU A 21 -22.17 10.30 21.93
N ALA A 22 -22.90 10.28 20.80
CA ALA A 22 -24.28 9.82 20.77
C ALA A 22 -24.41 8.36 21.23
N PHE A 23 -23.55 7.47 20.73
CA PHE A 23 -23.55 6.07 21.14
C PHE A 23 -23.27 5.91 22.64
N THR A 24 -22.28 6.64 23.17
CA THR A 24 -21.90 6.57 24.59
C THR A 24 -23.03 7.03 25.51
N ARG A 25 -23.77 8.08 25.13
CA ARG A 25 -24.96 8.54 25.89
C ARG A 25 -26.05 7.48 25.98
N HIS A 26 -26.28 6.70 24.92
CA HIS A 26 -27.39 5.74 24.88
C HIS A 26 -27.02 4.38 25.50
N HIS A 27 -25.77 3.94 25.36
CA HIS A 27 -25.39 2.56 25.70
C HIS A 27 -24.42 2.43 26.88
N ALA A 28 -23.91 3.55 27.40
CA ALA A 28 -22.98 3.64 28.52
C ALA A 28 -21.87 2.55 28.51
N PRO A 29 -21.10 2.41 27.42
CA PRO A 29 -19.99 1.46 27.37
C PRO A 29 -18.87 1.87 28.32
N SER A 30 -18.16 0.88 28.90
CA SER A 30 -16.95 1.13 29.67
C SER A 30 -15.86 1.75 28.78
N GLN A 31 -15.78 1.34 27.50
CA GLN A 31 -14.90 1.95 26.49
C GLN A 31 -15.49 1.81 25.07
N ALA A 32 -15.31 2.83 24.24
CA ALA A 32 -15.62 2.76 22.81
C ALA A 32 -14.59 3.55 21.98
N GLU A 33 -14.23 3.04 20.82
CA GLU A 33 -13.34 3.71 19.87
C GLU A 33 -13.66 3.37 18.41
N LEU A 34 -13.34 4.30 17.53
CA LEU A 34 -13.40 4.19 16.08
C LEU A 34 -11.99 4.37 15.51
N PHE A 35 -11.57 3.42 14.69
CA PHE A 35 -10.43 3.58 13.79
C PHE A 35 -10.97 3.87 12.40
N LEU A 36 -10.45 4.92 11.79
CA LEU A 36 -10.82 5.35 10.45
C LEU A 36 -9.59 5.19 9.55
N ALA A 37 -9.76 4.65 8.35
CA ALA A 37 -8.71 4.49 7.38
C ALA A 37 -9.20 4.92 6.00
N ALA A 38 -8.48 5.84 5.37
CA ALA A 38 -8.64 6.19 3.97
C ALA A 38 -7.35 5.85 3.24
N GLU A 39 -7.45 5.14 2.12
CA GLU A 39 -6.32 4.83 1.26
C GLU A 39 -6.65 5.25 -0.17
N ARG A 40 -5.72 5.96 -0.79
CA ARG A 40 -5.73 6.27 -2.22
C ARG A 40 -4.54 5.57 -2.85
N ARG A 41 -4.79 4.86 -3.94
CA ARG A 41 -3.75 4.16 -4.69
C ARG A 41 -3.80 4.53 -6.17
N LEU A 42 -2.62 4.82 -6.71
CA LEU A 42 -2.36 4.91 -8.14
C LEU A 42 -1.36 3.81 -8.51
N SER A 43 -1.61 3.06 -9.58
CA SER A 43 -0.56 2.33 -10.29
C SER A 43 -0.47 2.83 -11.73
N PHE A 44 0.74 3.14 -12.15
CA PHE A 44 1.08 3.46 -13.53
C PHE A 44 1.99 2.36 -14.06
N GLU A 45 1.51 1.63 -15.05
CA GLU A 45 2.17 0.46 -15.62
C GLU A 45 2.57 0.78 -17.06
N TYR A 46 3.81 0.45 -17.42
CA TYR A 46 4.32 0.51 -18.77
C TYR A 46 4.75 -0.89 -19.19
N ASP A 47 4.25 -1.36 -20.33
CA ASP A 47 4.61 -2.64 -20.93
C ASP A 47 5.14 -2.41 -22.35
N ALA A 48 6.40 -2.77 -22.59
CA ALA A 48 7.02 -2.60 -23.89
C ALA A 48 6.54 -3.61 -24.93
N GLY A 49 6.05 -4.79 -24.51
CA GLY A 49 5.51 -5.79 -25.42
C GLY A 49 4.24 -5.30 -26.15
N THR A 50 3.47 -4.44 -25.48
CA THR A 50 2.27 -3.82 -26.05
C THR A 50 2.48 -2.36 -26.43
N GLY A 51 3.57 -1.72 -25.97
CA GLY A 51 3.82 -0.28 -26.10
C GLY A 51 2.77 0.58 -25.38
N ARG A 52 1.99 -0.02 -24.49
CA ARG A 52 0.86 0.63 -23.82
C ARG A 52 1.21 0.98 -22.39
N SER A 53 0.58 2.04 -21.91
CA SER A 53 0.55 2.37 -20.48
C SER A 53 -0.85 2.17 -19.93
N ILE A 54 -0.93 1.61 -18.73
CA ILE A 54 -2.17 1.39 -18.00
C ILE A 54 -2.10 2.22 -16.73
N VAL A 55 -3.19 2.92 -16.43
CA VAL A 55 -3.34 3.69 -15.21
C VAL A 55 -4.50 3.11 -14.43
N ASN A 56 -4.22 2.61 -13.23
CA ASN A 56 -5.25 2.17 -12.29
C ASN A 56 -5.27 3.13 -11.10
N GLN A 57 -6.45 3.61 -10.76
CA GLN A 57 -6.65 4.48 -9.61
C GLN A 57 -7.81 3.95 -8.76
N GLY A 58 -7.64 3.97 -7.45
CA GLY A 58 -8.66 3.54 -6.51
C GLY A 58 -8.59 4.32 -5.20
N GLU A 59 -9.71 4.34 -4.50
CA GLU A 59 -9.84 4.88 -3.16
C GLU A 59 -10.66 3.90 -2.31
N THR A 60 -10.22 3.65 -1.09
CA THR A 60 -10.94 2.85 -0.12
C THR A 60 -11.08 3.63 1.18
N LEU A 61 -12.25 3.49 1.81
CA LEU A 61 -12.59 4.09 3.08
C LEU A 61 -13.11 2.97 3.98
N ASP A 62 -12.46 2.76 5.11
CA ASP A 62 -12.76 1.70 6.06
C ASP A 62 -12.86 2.26 7.47
N ALA A 63 -13.80 1.74 8.26
CA ALA A 63 -13.84 2.00 9.69
C ALA A 63 -13.87 0.69 10.47
N MET A 64 -13.18 0.69 11.61
CA MET A 64 -13.28 -0.34 12.63
C MET A 64 -13.85 0.28 13.90
N ALA A 65 -14.88 -0.34 14.45
CA ALA A 65 -15.41 -0.02 15.76
C ALA A 65 -14.96 -1.06 16.78
N ARG A 66 -14.54 -0.60 17.95
CA ARG A 66 -14.35 -1.45 19.13
C ARG A 66 -15.17 -0.87 20.27
N VAL A 67 -16.06 -1.69 20.84
CA VAL A 67 -16.92 -1.31 21.95
C VAL A 67 -16.80 -2.37 23.04
N SER A 68 -16.70 -1.93 24.29
CA SER A 68 -16.55 -2.83 25.44
C SER A 68 -17.35 -2.36 26.64
N TRP A 69 -17.83 -3.35 27.39
CA TRP A 69 -18.42 -3.24 28.72
C TRP A 69 -17.66 -4.23 29.63
N ASP A 70 -17.96 -4.20 30.92
CA ASP A 70 -17.21 -4.98 31.92
C ASP A 70 -17.12 -6.49 31.60
N ALA A 71 -18.20 -7.05 31.03
CA ALA A 71 -18.31 -8.48 30.72
C ALA A 71 -18.51 -8.81 29.23
N ARG A 72 -18.46 -7.83 28.32
CA ARG A 72 -18.63 -8.08 26.88
C ARG A 72 -17.81 -7.12 26.01
N GLN A 73 -17.37 -7.60 24.85
CA GLN A 73 -16.63 -6.81 23.88
C GLN A 73 -17.05 -7.15 22.45
N GLY A 74 -17.22 -6.12 21.62
CA GLY A 74 -17.45 -6.23 20.19
C GLY A 74 -16.36 -5.53 19.40
N MET A 75 -16.00 -6.10 18.25
CA MET A 75 -15.10 -5.49 17.28
C MET A 75 -15.59 -5.81 15.88
N LEU A 76 -15.78 -4.79 15.05
CA LEU A 76 -16.24 -4.95 13.67
C LEU A 76 -15.53 -3.96 12.77
N THR A 77 -15.14 -4.42 11.58
CA THR A 77 -14.59 -3.60 10.50
C THR A 77 -15.56 -3.63 9.32
N ALA A 78 -15.78 -2.48 8.70
CA ALA A 78 -16.59 -2.37 7.49
C ALA A 78 -16.08 -1.26 6.57
N PRO A 79 -16.26 -1.41 5.24
CA PRO A 79 -16.10 -0.29 4.31
C PRO A 79 -17.16 0.78 4.60
N VAL A 80 -16.77 2.05 4.51
CA VAL A 80 -17.60 3.21 4.85
C VAL A 80 -17.67 4.16 3.66
N GLY A 81 -18.77 4.12 2.91
CA GLY A 81 -18.98 5.04 1.78
C GLY A 81 -19.37 6.46 2.22
N GLU A 82 -19.94 6.62 3.41
CA GLU A 82 -20.43 7.90 3.94
C GLU A 82 -20.34 7.97 5.47
N ALA A 83 -20.22 9.18 6.01
CA ALA A 83 -20.12 9.41 7.46
C ALA A 83 -21.32 8.86 8.25
N GLY A 84 -22.51 8.81 7.64
CA GLY A 84 -23.74 8.27 8.23
C GLY A 84 -23.70 6.77 8.55
N ALA A 85 -22.70 6.03 8.05
CA ALA A 85 -22.55 4.61 8.35
C ALA A 85 -21.85 4.34 9.71
N LEU A 86 -21.20 5.34 10.32
CA LEU A 86 -20.47 5.16 11.58
C LEU A 86 -21.38 4.81 12.78
N PRO A 87 -22.55 5.48 12.99
CA PRO A 87 -23.49 5.07 14.02
C PRO A 87 -23.97 3.62 13.84
N LEU A 88 -24.30 3.23 12.60
CA LEU A 88 -24.75 1.87 12.30
C LEU A 88 -23.65 0.83 12.58
N LEU A 89 -22.39 1.16 12.31
CA LEU A 89 -21.24 0.30 12.63
C LEU A 89 -21.12 0.09 14.14
N LEU A 90 -21.22 1.15 14.95
CA LEU A 90 -21.18 1.06 16.41
C LEU A 90 -22.33 0.21 16.96
N GLU A 91 -23.55 0.42 16.47
CA GLU A 91 -24.73 -0.37 16.85
C GLU A 91 -24.58 -1.86 16.49
N ARG A 92 -24.07 -2.16 15.28
CA ARG A 92 -23.80 -3.55 14.88
C ARG A 92 -22.72 -4.18 15.75
N THR A 93 -21.67 -3.44 16.06
CA THR A 93 -20.58 -3.89 16.94
C THR A 93 -21.10 -4.22 18.34
N ALA A 94 -21.98 -3.36 18.88
CA ALA A 94 -22.63 -3.57 20.17
C ALA A 94 -23.48 -4.85 20.19
N ARG A 95 -24.29 -5.06 19.13
CA ARG A 95 -25.14 -6.26 19.00
C ARG A 95 -24.35 -7.56 18.85
N GLN A 96 -23.17 -7.49 18.24
CA GLN A 96 -22.29 -8.64 18.04
C GLN A 96 -21.27 -8.83 19.18
N ALA A 97 -21.35 -8.03 20.24
CA ALA A 97 -20.44 -8.13 21.37
C ALA A 97 -20.58 -9.49 22.05
N THR A 98 -19.47 -10.21 22.19
CA THR A 98 -19.42 -11.51 22.84
C THR A 98 -19.04 -11.35 24.31
N SER A 99 -19.46 -12.31 25.14
CA SER A 99 -19.06 -12.35 26.55
C SER A 99 -17.56 -12.52 26.68
N GLY A 100 -16.94 -11.71 27.52
CA GLY A 100 -15.49 -11.71 27.71
C GLY A 100 -15.05 -10.46 28.46
N ARG A 101 -13.94 -10.58 29.20
CA ARG A 101 -13.37 -9.43 29.91
C ARG A 101 -12.74 -8.48 28.90
N ALA A 102 -13.14 -7.22 28.95
CA ALA A 102 -12.53 -6.17 28.15
C ALA A 102 -11.03 -6.05 28.48
N SER A 103 -10.20 -5.99 27.44
CA SER A 103 -8.77 -5.69 27.60
C SER A 103 -8.58 -4.17 27.73
N PRO A 104 -7.77 -3.67 28.68
CA PRO A 104 -7.53 -2.24 28.83
C PRO A 104 -6.97 -1.63 27.54
N LEU A 105 -7.42 -0.42 27.19
CA LEU A 105 -6.85 0.29 26.04
C LEU A 105 -5.41 0.71 26.35
N PRO A 106 -4.48 0.60 25.38
CA PRO A 106 -3.17 1.20 25.54
C PRO A 106 -3.32 2.72 25.71
N ALA A 107 -2.52 3.29 26.61
CA ALA A 107 -2.43 4.74 26.75
C ALA A 107 -2.03 5.37 25.41
N LEU A 108 -2.72 6.45 25.04
CA LEU A 108 -2.26 7.25 23.91
C LEU A 108 -1.16 8.17 24.43
N PRO A 109 0.01 8.25 23.74
CA PRO A 109 1.01 9.24 24.09
C PRO A 109 0.40 10.63 24.00
N ALA A 110 0.73 11.51 24.96
CA ALA A 110 0.26 12.88 24.98
C ALA A 110 0.61 13.56 23.65
N GLN A 111 -0.38 14.12 22.95
CA GLN A 111 -0.13 14.92 21.75
C GLN A 111 0.28 16.33 22.16
N SER A 112 1.41 16.79 21.64
CA SER A 112 1.70 18.21 21.48
C SER A 112 0.78 18.76 20.40
N ASP A 113 0.04 19.82 20.76
CA ASP A 113 -0.81 20.70 19.96
C ASP A 113 -1.30 20.21 18.59
N SER A 114 -2.60 19.91 18.57
CA SER A 114 -3.46 19.72 17.40
C SER A 114 -3.09 18.56 16.45
N PRO A 115 -4.00 17.60 16.20
CA PRO A 115 -3.76 16.60 15.17
C PRO A 115 -3.58 17.35 13.84
N SER A 116 -2.42 17.20 13.20
CA SER A 116 -2.24 17.67 11.83
C SER A 116 -3.17 16.85 10.94
N VAL A 117 -4.41 17.34 10.76
CA VAL A 117 -5.41 16.75 9.87
C VAL A 117 -5.08 17.18 8.45
N SER A 118 -3.89 16.78 8.00
CA SER A 118 -3.51 16.89 6.60
C SER A 118 -4.25 15.81 5.82
N SER A 119 -5.01 16.19 4.80
CA SER A 119 -5.63 15.23 3.91
C SER A 119 -4.56 14.41 3.18
N PRO A 120 -4.84 13.14 2.82
CA PRO A 120 -3.93 12.40 1.96
C PRO A 120 -3.70 13.20 0.67
N PRO A 121 -2.43 13.51 0.30
CA PRO A 121 -2.15 14.29 -0.90
C PRO A 121 -2.84 13.68 -2.13
N PRO A 122 -3.32 14.52 -3.07
CA PRO A 122 -3.94 14.02 -4.27
C PRO A 122 -2.93 13.20 -5.08
N LEU A 123 -3.38 12.08 -5.62
CA LEU A 123 -2.61 11.31 -6.57
C LEU A 123 -2.49 12.11 -7.87
N GLN A 124 -1.32 12.08 -8.52
CA GLN A 124 -1.02 12.91 -9.69
C GLN A 124 -0.63 12.03 -10.88
N PRO A 125 -1.61 11.49 -11.65
CA PRO A 125 -1.35 10.59 -12.77
C PRO A 125 -0.37 11.16 -13.81
N GLU A 126 -0.49 12.46 -14.12
CA GLU A 126 0.36 13.12 -15.11
C GLU A 126 1.80 13.27 -14.60
N ARG A 127 1.97 13.50 -13.29
CA ARG A 127 3.30 13.53 -12.66
C ARG A 127 3.92 12.14 -12.67
N ALA A 128 3.14 11.11 -12.31
CA ALA A 128 3.59 9.72 -12.36
C ALA A 128 4.04 9.30 -13.77
N ALA A 129 3.26 9.66 -14.80
CA ALA A 129 3.61 9.39 -16.20
C ALA A 129 4.90 10.11 -16.62
N ARG A 130 5.04 11.41 -16.30
CA ARG A 130 6.27 12.17 -16.60
C ARG A 130 7.50 11.57 -15.90
N ARG A 131 7.34 11.17 -14.63
CA ARG A 131 8.41 10.54 -13.84
C ARG A 131 8.82 9.19 -14.42
N MET A 132 7.85 8.35 -14.77
CA MET A 132 8.12 7.07 -15.43
C MET A 132 8.89 7.26 -16.73
N LYS A 133 8.44 8.21 -17.58
CA LYS A 133 9.12 8.54 -18.83
C LYS A 133 10.56 9.00 -18.60
N HIS A 134 10.75 9.96 -17.69
CA HIS A 134 12.08 10.47 -17.33
C HIS A 134 13.00 9.36 -16.81
N PHE A 135 12.48 8.47 -15.97
CA PHE A 135 13.22 7.30 -15.48
C PHE A 135 13.66 6.39 -16.64
N ILE A 136 12.75 6.02 -17.54
CA ILE A 136 13.06 5.16 -18.69
C ILE A 136 14.14 5.80 -19.58
N GLU A 137 14.05 7.11 -19.81
CA GLU A 137 14.99 7.84 -20.67
C GLU A 137 16.38 8.02 -20.06
N THR A 138 16.50 8.08 -18.73
CA THR A 138 17.74 8.50 -18.06
C THR A 138 18.42 7.43 -17.23
N ALA A 139 17.68 6.41 -16.77
CA ALA A 139 18.18 5.40 -15.84
C ALA A 139 18.40 4.03 -16.47
N VAL A 140 17.77 3.75 -17.61
CA VAL A 140 17.88 2.46 -18.29
C VAL A 140 19.22 2.39 -19.03
N PRO A 141 20.08 1.40 -18.73
CA PRO A 141 21.37 1.27 -19.40
C PRO A 141 21.22 0.97 -20.90
N PRO A 142 22.13 1.46 -21.77
CA PRO A 142 22.15 1.10 -23.17
C PRO A 142 22.33 -0.41 -23.36
N GLY A 143 21.77 -0.96 -24.44
CA GLY A 143 21.82 -2.41 -24.71
C GLY A 143 20.83 -3.24 -23.87
N SER A 144 20.05 -2.61 -22.99
CA SER A 144 18.91 -3.22 -22.30
C SER A 144 17.58 -2.69 -22.85
N VAL A 145 16.53 -3.50 -22.74
CA VAL A 145 15.16 -3.12 -23.12
C VAL A 145 14.28 -3.18 -21.88
N VAL A 146 13.62 -2.08 -21.53
CA VAL A 146 12.60 -2.11 -20.48
C VAL A 146 11.45 -2.99 -20.96
N GLN A 147 11.22 -4.13 -20.31
CA GLN A 147 10.05 -4.96 -20.62
C GLN A 147 8.83 -4.43 -19.88
N ALA A 148 9.01 -4.09 -18.60
CA ALA A 148 7.93 -3.61 -17.76
C ALA A 148 8.47 -2.59 -16.76
N ALA A 149 7.67 -1.57 -16.49
CA ALA A 149 7.90 -0.65 -15.38
C ALA A 149 6.58 -0.32 -14.67
N LEU A 150 6.62 -0.27 -13.34
CA LEU A 150 5.47 -0.03 -12.50
C LEU A 150 5.81 1.07 -11.49
N LEU A 151 5.06 2.15 -11.49
CA LEU A 151 5.13 3.19 -10.47
C LEU A 151 3.84 3.14 -9.65
N THR A 152 3.97 2.94 -8.34
CA THR A 152 2.86 2.97 -7.40
C THR A 152 2.94 4.20 -6.53
N GLN A 153 1.82 4.90 -6.36
CA GLN A 153 1.66 5.91 -5.33
C GLN A 153 0.58 5.44 -4.37
N VAL A 154 0.87 5.49 -3.07
CA VAL A 154 -0.07 5.15 -2.01
C VAL A 154 -0.10 6.30 -1.03
N SER A 155 -1.29 6.85 -0.83
CA SER A 155 -1.53 7.86 0.19
C SER A 155 -2.54 7.31 1.19
N THR A 156 -2.11 7.16 2.44
CA THR A 156 -2.97 6.68 3.52
C THR A 156 -3.21 7.80 4.52
N TRP A 157 -4.44 7.86 5.01
CA TRP A 157 -4.81 8.65 6.17
C TRP A 157 -5.46 7.70 7.17
N ARG A 158 -5.02 7.78 8.43
CA ARG A 158 -5.56 6.95 9.51
C ARG A 158 -5.89 7.82 10.70
N ALA A 159 -7.01 7.54 11.33
CA ALA A 159 -7.39 8.19 12.58
C ALA A 159 -7.90 7.20 13.62
N LEU A 160 -7.76 7.60 14.88
CA LEU A 160 -8.35 6.97 16.05
C LEU A 160 -9.14 8.03 16.81
N VAL A 161 -10.39 7.73 17.10
CA VAL A 161 -11.28 8.53 17.93
C VAL A 161 -11.77 7.66 19.09
N ARG A 162 -11.64 8.14 20.33
CA ARG A 162 -12.09 7.45 21.54
C ARG A 162 -13.25 8.19 22.20
N ALA A 163 -14.09 7.46 22.93
CA ALA A 163 -15.23 7.99 23.68
C ALA A 163 -14.85 9.06 24.72
N ASN A 164 -13.62 9.03 25.23
CA ASN A 164 -13.10 10.05 26.15
C ASN A 164 -12.67 11.36 25.46
N GLY A 165 -12.98 11.51 24.16
CA GLY A 165 -12.63 12.68 23.36
C GLY A 165 -11.23 12.66 22.76
N ALA A 166 -10.39 11.66 23.08
CA ALA A 166 -9.06 11.57 22.50
C ALA A 166 -9.13 11.28 20.99
N ARG A 167 -8.40 12.09 20.21
CA ARG A 167 -8.33 11.99 18.75
C ARG A 167 -6.87 11.96 18.30
N ARG A 168 -6.55 11.11 17.34
CA ARG A 168 -5.24 11.08 16.69
C ARG A 168 -5.41 10.81 15.22
N ALA A 169 -4.71 11.55 14.38
CA ALA A 169 -4.66 11.32 12.94
C ALA A 169 -3.21 11.27 12.46
N ARG A 170 -2.96 10.51 11.40
CA ARG A 170 -1.68 10.46 10.69
C ARG A 170 -1.93 10.28 9.21
N THR A 171 -1.14 10.97 8.42
CA THR A 171 -1.05 10.78 6.97
C THR A 171 0.30 10.17 6.65
N GLU A 172 0.31 9.19 5.75
CA GLU A 172 1.53 8.61 5.19
C GLU A 172 1.39 8.61 3.67
N TRP A 173 2.42 9.08 2.97
CA TRP A 173 2.54 8.98 1.53
C TRP A 173 3.75 8.13 1.17
N ARG A 174 3.61 7.31 0.14
CA ARG A 174 4.66 6.46 -0.40
C ARG A 174 4.57 6.43 -1.91
N GLU A 175 5.72 6.50 -2.56
CA GLU A 175 5.84 6.22 -3.98
C GLU A 175 6.97 5.23 -4.20
N GLU A 176 6.75 4.25 -5.05
CA GLU A 176 7.70 3.21 -5.38
C GLU A 176 7.73 3.02 -6.89
N LEU A 177 8.92 2.82 -7.45
CA LEU A 177 9.10 2.42 -8.85
C LEU A 177 9.78 1.06 -8.89
N PHE A 178 9.26 0.21 -9.75
CA PHE A 178 9.76 -1.10 -10.08
C PHE A 178 10.06 -1.13 -11.58
N VAL A 179 11.18 -1.73 -11.95
CA VAL A 179 11.57 -1.92 -13.35
C VAL A 179 12.04 -3.34 -13.59
N ARG A 180 11.70 -3.86 -14.77
CA ARG A 180 12.30 -5.06 -15.34
C ARG A 180 12.92 -4.70 -16.69
N CYS A 181 14.22 -4.90 -16.80
CA CYS A 181 14.98 -4.75 -18.03
C CYS A 181 15.42 -6.13 -18.53
N GLU A 182 15.21 -6.38 -19.82
CA GLU A 182 15.76 -7.54 -20.52
C GLU A 182 17.10 -7.18 -21.15
N THR A 183 18.02 -8.13 -21.11
CA THR A 183 19.34 -8.09 -21.75
C THR A 183 19.47 -9.33 -22.66
N PRO A 184 20.46 -9.38 -23.56
CA PRO A 184 20.67 -10.57 -24.40
C PRO A 184 20.89 -11.88 -23.62
N ARG A 185 21.30 -11.80 -22.34
CA ARG A 185 21.70 -12.96 -21.52
C ARG A 185 20.78 -13.23 -20.33
N GLY A 186 19.77 -12.40 -20.10
CA GLY A 186 18.84 -12.53 -18.97
C GLY A 186 18.15 -11.22 -18.61
N ALA A 187 17.49 -11.20 -17.46
CA ALA A 187 16.71 -10.05 -16.99
C ALA A 187 17.28 -9.46 -15.69
N VAL A 188 17.24 -8.14 -15.60
CA VAL A 188 17.51 -7.37 -14.37
C VAL A 188 16.20 -6.84 -13.83
N VAL A 189 16.01 -6.97 -12.52
CA VAL A 189 14.87 -6.40 -11.81
C VAL A 189 15.40 -5.58 -10.65
N ASP A 190 14.94 -4.34 -10.54
CA ASP A 190 15.25 -3.47 -9.40
C ASP A 190 14.02 -2.60 -9.07
N ALA A 191 14.00 -2.06 -7.85
CA ALA A 191 13.00 -1.13 -7.42
C ALA A 191 13.56 -0.09 -6.45
N VAL A 192 12.85 1.02 -6.30
CA VAL A 192 13.24 2.10 -5.42
C VAL A 192 12.01 2.78 -4.83
N ALA A 193 12.11 3.20 -3.57
CA ALA A 193 11.11 4.05 -2.94
C ALA A 193 11.54 5.51 -3.07
N PHE A 194 10.61 6.40 -3.38
CA PHE A 194 10.80 7.85 -3.42
C PHE A 194 10.37 8.45 -2.09
N PRO A 195 11.30 9.00 -1.29
CA PRO A 195 10.93 9.84 -0.16
C PRO A 195 10.15 11.07 -0.64
N GLU A 196 9.16 11.52 0.14
CA GLU A 196 8.27 12.64 -0.21
C GLU A 196 9.04 13.95 -0.53
N THR A 197 10.15 14.19 0.16
CA THR A 197 10.96 15.41 0.06
C THR A 197 12.24 15.24 -0.78
N ALA A 198 12.52 14.04 -1.28
CA ALA A 198 13.74 13.79 -2.04
C ALA A 198 13.62 14.32 -3.48
N ALA A 199 14.68 14.95 -3.97
CA ALA A 199 14.79 15.30 -5.38
C ALA A 199 15.00 14.04 -6.22
N ASP A 200 14.44 14.00 -7.42
CA ASP A 200 14.40 12.80 -8.28
C ASP A 200 15.79 12.22 -8.53
N ASP A 201 16.79 13.07 -8.79
CA ASP A 201 18.17 12.64 -9.03
C ASP A 201 18.79 11.90 -7.85
N THR A 202 18.42 12.24 -6.61
CA THR A 202 18.92 11.57 -5.40
C THR A 202 18.46 10.11 -5.31
N VAL A 203 17.40 9.75 -6.03
CA VAL A 203 16.81 8.42 -6.06
C VAL A 203 17.15 7.70 -7.36
N ILE A 204 17.07 8.42 -8.50
CA ILE A 204 17.27 7.86 -9.85
C ILE A 204 18.74 7.57 -10.12
N VAL A 205 19.67 8.42 -9.70
CA VAL A 205 21.11 8.21 -9.99
C VAL A 205 21.64 6.92 -9.33
N PRO A 206 21.37 6.63 -8.04
CA PRO A 206 21.75 5.35 -7.44
C PRO A 206 21.10 4.14 -8.12
N LEU A 207 19.83 4.25 -8.53
CA LEU A 207 19.14 3.17 -9.23
C LEU A 207 19.77 2.90 -10.61
N ARG A 208 20.08 3.96 -11.36
CA ARG A 208 20.80 3.87 -12.64
C ARG A 208 22.14 3.15 -12.49
N HIS A 209 22.91 3.48 -11.46
CA HIS A 209 24.19 2.84 -11.20
C HIS A 209 24.04 1.33 -10.97
N ARG A 210 23.11 0.93 -10.10
CA ARG A 210 22.84 -0.49 -9.82
C ARG A 210 22.35 -1.25 -11.04
N LEU A 211 21.49 -0.62 -11.85
CA LEU A 211 21.02 -1.22 -13.10
C LEU A 211 22.17 -1.40 -14.09
N ALA A 212 23.06 -0.41 -14.24
CA ALA A 212 24.22 -0.51 -15.11
C ALA A 212 25.16 -1.64 -14.65
N GLU A 213 25.50 -1.70 -13.37
CA GLU A 213 26.32 -2.78 -12.79
C GLU A 213 25.70 -4.15 -13.02
N ALA A 214 24.38 -4.28 -12.83
CA ALA A 214 23.68 -5.55 -13.05
C ALA A 214 23.62 -5.95 -14.52
N VAL A 215 23.45 -5.00 -15.44
CA VAL A 215 23.48 -5.24 -16.89
C VAL A 215 24.90 -5.64 -17.33
N ASP A 216 25.93 -4.94 -16.85
CA ASP A 216 27.33 -5.25 -17.15
C ASP A 216 27.71 -6.64 -16.63
N ALA A 217 27.28 -6.99 -15.42
CA ALA A 217 27.51 -8.32 -14.84
C ALA A 217 26.82 -9.46 -15.63
N LEU A 218 25.62 -9.21 -16.16
CA LEU A 218 24.91 -10.20 -16.98
C LEU A 218 25.45 -10.33 -18.40
N THR A 219 25.93 -9.23 -18.99
CA THR A 219 26.41 -9.18 -20.37
C THR A 219 27.88 -9.57 -20.51
N GLY A 220 28.69 -9.30 -19.48
CA GLY A 220 30.10 -9.65 -19.39
C GLY A 220 30.39 -11.16 -19.45
N PRO A 221 31.63 -11.58 -19.74
CA PRO A 221 31.97 -13.00 -19.93
C PRO A 221 31.52 -13.84 -18.72
N ALA A 222 30.88 -14.99 -18.99
CA ALA A 222 30.54 -15.91 -17.90
C ALA A 222 31.84 -16.50 -17.35
N GLU A 223 32.20 -16.09 -16.14
CA GLU A 223 33.24 -16.75 -15.38
C GLU A 223 32.75 -18.14 -14.92
N SER A 224 33.69 -19.07 -14.75
CA SER A 224 33.37 -20.39 -14.22
C SER A 224 32.76 -20.26 -12.83
N LEU A 225 31.61 -20.89 -12.60
CA LEU A 225 30.96 -20.92 -11.29
C LEU A 225 31.86 -21.63 -10.28
N ASP A 226 32.46 -20.87 -9.38
CA ASP A 226 33.14 -21.40 -8.21
C ASP A 226 32.09 -21.83 -7.18
N ARG A 227 32.01 -23.14 -6.93
CA ARG A 227 31.02 -23.76 -6.04
C ARG A 227 31.39 -23.61 -4.56
N ASP A 228 32.62 -23.19 -4.27
CA ASP A 228 33.11 -23.00 -2.91
C ASP A 228 32.86 -21.56 -2.40
N LEU A 229 32.36 -20.67 -3.28
CA LEU A 229 32.00 -19.31 -2.89
C LEU A 229 30.79 -19.30 -1.94
N PRO A 230 30.88 -18.59 -0.80
CA PRO A 230 29.77 -18.45 0.13
C PRO A 230 28.64 -17.65 -0.53
N TRP A 231 27.42 -18.10 -0.29
CA TRP A 231 26.22 -17.43 -0.77
C TRP A 231 26.10 -16.05 -0.13
N CYS A 232 26.34 -15.01 -0.93
CA CYS A 232 26.09 -13.64 -0.51
C CYS A 232 24.61 -13.33 -0.76
N CYS A 233 23.78 -13.45 0.27
CA CYS A 233 22.44 -12.87 0.22
C CYS A 233 22.62 -11.35 0.17
N GLY A 234 22.26 -10.73 -0.96
CA GLY A 234 22.09 -9.27 -1.03
C GLY A 234 21.24 -8.82 0.15
N ARG A 235 21.54 -7.64 0.71
CA ARG A 235 20.83 -7.14 1.90
C ARG A 235 19.34 -7.37 1.67
N PRO A 236 18.66 -8.10 2.56
CA PRO A 236 17.25 -8.37 2.38
C PRO A 236 16.58 -7.02 2.16
N TRP A 237 15.74 -6.95 1.12
CA TRP A 237 14.77 -5.87 0.96
C TRP A 237 14.26 -5.50 2.35
N PRO A 238 14.13 -4.21 2.74
CA PRO A 238 13.47 -3.88 3.98
C PRO A 238 12.13 -4.62 3.95
N ARG A 239 12.07 -5.73 4.69
CA ARG A 239 10.91 -6.60 4.72
C ARG A 239 9.80 -5.67 5.09
N LEU A 240 8.73 -5.64 4.28
CA LEU A 240 7.40 -5.18 4.65
C LEU A 240 7.28 -5.33 6.16
N SER A 241 7.52 -4.25 6.90
CA SER A 241 7.60 -4.34 8.34
C SER A 241 6.16 -4.39 8.82
N ARG A 242 5.58 -5.59 8.75
CA ARG A 242 4.54 -6.01 9.68
C ARG A 242 5.22 -6.08 11.06
N ARG A 243 5.33 -4.93 11.72
CA ARG A 243 5.49 -4.80 13.17
C ARG A 243 4.48 -3.76 13.61
N GLY A 244 3.46 -4.04 14.43
CA GLY A 244 2.99 -5.29 15.01
C GLY A 244 1.46 -5.26 15.05
N SER A 245 0.78 -6.39 15.14
CA SER A 245 0.50 -7.00 16.45
C SER A 245 0.53 -8.52 16.39
N SER A 246 1.16 -9.10 17.42
CA SER A 246 1.02 -10.49 17.82
C SER A 246 -0.45 -10.90 17.94
N GLY A 247 -0.79 -12.04 17.35
CA GLY A 247 -2.11 -12.67 17.46
C GLY A 247 -2.22 -13.78 16.43
N CYS A 248 -1.77 -14.98 16.82
CA CYS A 248 -1.92 -16.20 16.05
C CYS A 248 -3.40 -16.45 15.75
N TYR A 249 -3.78 -16.57 14.47
CA TYR A 249 -4.81 -17.52 14.01
C TYR A 249 -4.52 -17.84 12.53
N GLY A 250 -4.43 -19.14 12.24
CA GLY A 250 -4.15 -19.67 10.92
C GLY A 250 -5.32 -19.44 9.95
N ALA A 251 -4.98 -18.96 8.76
CA ALA A 251 -5.82 -19.09 7.57
C ALA A 251 -4.89 -19.22 6.38
N THR A 252 -4.76 -20.44 5.87
CA THR A 252 -4.14 -20.76 4.59
C THR A 252 -4.91 -20.07 3.47
N TRP A 253 -4.30 -19.08 2.84
CA TRP A 253 -4.71 -18.57 1.53
C TRP A 253 -3.75 -19.13 0.46
N PRO A 254 -4.26 -19.69 -0.65
CA PRO A 254 -3.41 -20.21 -1.72
C PRO A 254 -2.80 -19.06 -2.52
N PRO A 255 -1.61 -19.24 -3.13
CA PRO A 255 -1.02 -18.22 -3.98
C PRO A 255 -1.83 -18.06 -5.28
N PRO A 256 -1.92 -16.84 -5.85
CA PRO A 256 -2.49 -16.64 -7.17
C PRO A 256 -1.58 -17.27 -8.21
N ARG A 257 -2.10 -18.21 -9.01
CA ARG A 257 -1.42 -18.71 -10.21
C ARG A 257 -1.56 -17.65 -11.32
N PRO A 258 -0.48 -17.13 -11.91
CA PRO A 258 -0.58 -16.47 -13.19
C PRO A 258 -0.75 -17.55 -14.27
N ARG A 259 -1.92 -17.61 -14.91
CA ARG A 259 -2.11 -18.33 -16.18
C ARG A 259 -1.56 -17.43 -17.29
N TRP A 260 -0.33 -17.70 -17.72
CA TRP A 260 0.17 -17.25 -19.01
C TRP A 260 -0.34 -18.21 -20.10
N PRO A 261 -0.92 -17.74 -21.21
CA PRO A 261 -1.13 -18.59 -22.38
C PRO A 261 0.20 -18.77 -23.12
N GLY A 262 0.64 -20.03 -23.22
CA GLY A 262 1.80 -20.44 -24.02
C GLY A 262 1.53 -20.33 -25.54
N PRO A 263 2.60 -20.32 -26.35
CA PRO A 263 2.57 -19.90 -27.74
C PRO A 263 1.98 -20.94 -28.69
N TRP A 264 1.47 -20.41 -29.79
CA TRP A 264 0.79 -21.10 -30.87
C TRP A 264 1.66 -22.16 -31.52
N GLY A 265 1.11 -23.36 -31.67
CA GLY A 265 1.70 -24.44 -32.45
C GLY A 265 1.80 -24.07 -33.93
N ALA A 266 3.03 -24.04 -34.44
CA ALA A 266 3.32 -24.10 -35.86
C ALA A 266 2.80 -25.44 -36.43
N ARG A 267 1.86 -25.40 -37.37
CA ARG A 267 1.53 -26.55 -38.22
C ARG A 267 2.42 -26.49 -39.46
N CYS A 268 3.28 -27.50 -39.61
CA CYS A 268 3.86 -27.86 -40.88
C CYS A 268 2.80 -28.56 -41.73
N SER A 269 2.55 -28.07 -42.94
CA SER A 269 1.86 -28.82 -44.00
C SER A 269 2.85 -29.74 -44.70
N PRO A 270 2.53 -31.02 -44.99
CA PRO A 270 3.34 -31.82 -45.88
C PRO A 270 3.01 -31.49 -47.33
N ARG A 271 4.05 -31.38 -48.16
CA ARG A 271 3.96 -31.47 -49.61
C ARG A 271 3.59 -32.90 -50.00
N SER A 272 2.59 -33.04 -50.85
CA SER A 272 2.43 -34.11 -51.85
C SER A 272 1.65 -33.49 -53.01
#